data_AF-A0A0M0BCQ6-F1
#
_entry.id   AF-A0A0M0BCQ6-F1
#
_cell.length_a   1.000
_cell.length_b   1.000
_cell.length_c   1.000
_cell.angle_alpha   90.00
_cell.angle_beta   90.00
_cell.angle_gamma   90.00
#
_symmetry.space_group_name_H-M   'P 1'
#
loop_
_entity.id
_entity.type
_entity.pdbx_description
1 polymer ?
#
loop_
_entity_poly.entity_id
_entity_poly.type
_entity_poly.pdbx_seq_one_letter_code
_entity_poly.pdbx_strand_id
1 'polypeptide(L)'
;MEFMTLGSFFLVSLVAILRAWLCPLNLEDGLFQAIRAHAGFFYHLITDAWYARSYIEVPRVAKPINRAGELDMIGMTDFHKEKADRVIENMRDGGADALLLFPGTDIGYYTGFSIGISERLAAALIPFHGEPVIIVNELERELRGQEPWISDVDVWLEHEDPV
;
A
#
# COMPACT_ATOMS: atom_id res chain seq x y z
N MET A 1 11.32 -30.37 -1.90
CA MET A 1 10.33 -29.66 -2.74
C MET A 1 10.47 -28.20 -2.37
N GLU A 2 11.36 -27.50 -3.08
CA GLU A 2 11.83 -26.16 -2.76
C GLU A 2 10.76 -25.11 -3.09
N PHE A 3 10.44 -24.26 -2.11
CA PHE A 3 9.71 -23.02 -2.34
C PHE A 3 10.70 -21.97 -2.83
N MET A 4 10.65 -21.67 -4.13
CA MET A 4 11.29 -20.47 -4.70
C MET A 4 10.56 -19.23 -4.15
N THR A 5 11.25 -18.45 -3.32
CA THR A 5 10.79 -17.14 -2.88
C THR A 5 10.97 -16.12 -4.01
N LEU A 6 9.93 -15.31 -4.23
CA LEU A 6 9.80 -14.33 -5.31
C LEU A 6 10.88 -13.22 -5.31
N GLY A 7 11.72 -13.14 -4.27
CA GLY A 7 12.81 -12.15 -4.14
C GLY A 7 14.01 -12.37 -5.07
N SER A 8 14.17 -13.58 -5.63
CA SER A 8 15.34 -13.91 -6.46
C SER A 8 15.28 -13.31 -7.87
N PHE A 9 14.11 -12.90 -8.37
CA PHE A 9 13.96 -12.33 -9.72
C PHE A 9 14.40 -10.86 -9.82
N PHE A 10 14.31 -10.08 -8.74
CA PHE A 10 14.76 -8.69 -8.73
C PHE A 10 16.29 -8.54 -8.68
N LEU A 11 16.99 -9.51 -8.09
CA LEU A 11 18.45 -9.46 -7.95
C LEU A 11 19.19 -9.67 -9.28
N VAL A 12 18.64 -10.50 -10.18
CA VAL A 12 19.25 -10.76 -11.50
C VAL A 12 19.14 -9.53 -12.41
N SER A 13 18.06 -8.76 -12.28
CA SER A 13 17.82 -7.57 -13.09
C SER A 13 18.70 -6.37 -12.67
N LEU A 14 18.90 -6.14 -11.37
CA LEU A 14 19.73 -5.03 -10.89
C LEU A 14 21.22 -5.24 -11.20
N VAL A 15 21.72 -6.48 -11.12
CA VAL A 15 23.11 -6.81 -11.50
C VAL A 15 23.32 -6.69 -13.00
N ALA A 16 22.32 -7.07 -13.83
CA ALA A 16 22.38 -6.87 -15.27
C ALA A 16 22.39 -5.38 -15.67
N ILE A 17 21.57 -4.56 -15.01
CA ILE A 17 21.50 -3.11 -15.23
C ILE A 17 22.81 -2.43 -14.80
N LEU A 18 23.33 -2.75 -13.62
CA LEU A 18 24.62 -2.20 -13.15
C LEU A 18 25.80 -2.64 -14.02
N ARG A 19 25.80 -3.88 -14.51
CA ARG A 19 26.86 -4.36 -15.41
C ARG A 19 26.81 -3.69 -16.79
N ALA A 20 25.62 -3.40 -17.31
CA ALA A 20 25.46 -2.65 -18.56
C ALA A 20 25.86 -1.17 -18.42
N TRP A 21 25.57 -0.55 -17.27
CA TRP A 21 25.91 0.85 -16.99
C TRP A 21 27.40 1.08 -16.67
N LEU A 22 28.05 0.10 -16.03
CA LEU A 22 29.47 0.18 -15.64
C LEU A 22 30.43 -0.46 -16.66
N CYS A 23 29.90 -1.11 -17.71
CA CYS A 23 30.67 -1.72 -18.81
C CYS A 23 31.73 -0.79 -19.46
N PRO A 24 31.53 0.54 -19.60
CA PRO A 24 32.54 1.41 -20.20
C PRO A 24 33.76 1.70 -19.32
N LEU A 25 33.77 1.32 -18.03
CA LEU A 25 34.75 1.79 -17.05
C LEU A 25 35.91 0.80 -16.75
N ASN A 26 35.97 -0.34 -17.44
CA ASN A 26 37.06 -1.33 -17.38
C ASN A 26 37.56 -1.65 -15.95
N LEU A 27 36.62 -1.92 -15.05
CA LEU A 27 36.87 -2.19 -13.63
C LEU A 27 37.15 -3.68 -13.40
N GLU A 28 38.20 -3.99 -12.62
CA GLU A 28 38.62 -5.38 -12.34
C GLU A 28 37.56 -6.16 -11.53
N ASP A 29 37.51 -7.48 -11.74
CA ASP A 29 36.54 -8.41 -11.13
C ASP A 29 36.45 -8.32 -9.60
N GLY A 30 37.51 -7.84 -8.94
CA GLY A 30 37.56 -7.59 -7.50
C GLY A 30 36.59 -6.51 -7.01
N LEU A 31 36.33 -5.46 -7.81
CA LEU A 31 35.40 -4.39 -7.42
C LEU A 31 33.95 -4.89 -7.44
N PHE A 32 33.60 -5.75 -8.42
CA PHE A 32 32.27 -6.35 -8.47
C PHE A 32 32.01 -7.29 -7.29
N GLN A 33 33.01 -8.05 -6.84
CA GLN A 33 32.87 -8.87 -5.64
C GLN A 33 32.77 -8.03 -4.35
N ALA A 34 33.49 -6.90 -4.28
CA ALA A 34 33.37 -5.96 -3.16
C ALA A 34 32.00 -5.27 -3.11
N ILE A 35 31.45 -4.87 -4.27
CA ILE A 35 30.09 -4.32 -4.39
C ILE A 35 29.05 -5.38 -4.00
N ARG A 36 29.24 -6.65 -4.40
CA ARG A 36 28.34 -7.75 -4.02
C ARG A 36 28.35 -8.02 -2.52
N ALA A 37 29.51 -7.90 -1.87
CA ALA A 37 29.65 -8.04 -0.42
C ALA A 37 29.03 -6.85 0.34
N HIS A 38 29.12 -5.63 -0.19
CA HIS A 38 28.50 -4.44 0.42
C HIS A 38 27.00 -4.30 0.10
N ALA A 39 26.51 -4.84 -1.01
CA ALA A 39 25.10 -4.78 -1.38
C ALA A 39 24.21 -5.57 -0.40
N GLY A 40 24.72 -6.64 0.22
CA GLY A 40 24.02 -7.33 1.31
C GLY A 40 23.86 -6.47 2.56
N PHE A 41 24.87 -5.64 2.88
CA PHE A 41 24.85 -4.71 4.01
C PHE A 41 23.92 -3.51 3.74
N PHE A 42 23.90 -3.01 2.50
CA PHE A 42 22.96 -1.99 2.05
C PHE A 42 21.52 -2.47 1.98
N TYR A 43 21.28 -3.76 1.69
CA TYR A 43 19.92 -4.32 1.67
C TYR A 43 19.30 -4.29 3.07
N HIS A 44 20.01 -4.68 4.12
CA HIS A 44 19.51 -4.52 5.50
C HIS A 44 19.34 -3.05 5.88
N LEU A 45 20.28 -2.16 5.55
CA LEU A 45 20.12 -0.75 5.90
C LEU A 45 18.93 -0.08 5.19
N ILE A 46 18.66 -0.43 3.93
CA ILE A 46 17.55 0.15 3.17
C ILE A 46 16.23 -0.54 3.52
N THR A 47 16.18 -1.86 3.70
CA THR A 47 14.95 -2.53 4.13
C THR A 47 14.60 -2.19 5.57
N ASP A 48 15.56 -2.14 6.49
CA ASP A 48 15.30 -1.73 7.87
C ASP A 48 15.01 -0.23 7.96
N ALA A 49 15.65 0.65 7.20
CA ALA A 49 15.32 2.09 7.22
C ALA A 49 14.01 2.40 6.48
N TRP A 50 13.65 1.65 5.44
CA TRP A 50 12.37 1.82 4.73
C TRP A 50 11.22 1.18 5.52
N TYR A 51 11.41 0.02 6.16
CA TYR A 51 10.42 -0.54 7.09
C TYR A 51 10.32 0.27 8.38
N ALA A 52 11.42 0.67 9.02
CA ALA A 52 11.39 1.44 10.26
C ALA A 52 10.84 2.86 10.08
N ARG A 53 10.92 3.44 8.87
CA ARG A 53 10.32 4.76 8.57
C ARG A 53 8.85 4.65 8.14
N SER A 54 8.41 3.48 7.68
CA SER A 54 7.02 3.21 7.31
C SER A 54 6.15 2.76 8.50
N TYR A 55 6.76 2.30 9.58
CA TYR A 55 6.09 2.22 10.88
C TYR A 55 6.16 3.59 11.56
N ILE A 56 5.23 4.48 11.19
CA ILE A 56 4.68 5.38 12.20
C ILE A 56 4.21 4.47 13.34
N GLU A 57 4.84 4.56 14.51
CA GLU A 57 4.27 3.96 15.72
C GLU A 57 2.85 4.52 15.84
N VAL A 58 1.86 3.75 15.42
CA VAL A 58 0.47 4.06 15.67
C VAL A 58 0.33 3.74 17.16
N PRO A 59 0.26 4.73 18.10
CA PRO A 59 0.09 4.39 19.49
C PRO A 59 -1.13 3.48 19.59
N ARG A 60 -0.93 2.30 20.16
CA ARG A 60 -2.01 1.44 20.65
C ARG A 60 -2.72 2.24 21.72
N VAL A 61 -3.64 3.09 21.31
CA VAL A 61 -4.65 3.66 22.19
C VAL A 61 -5.51 2.47 22.59
N ALA A 62 -5.21 1.90 23.77
CA ALA A 62 -6.11 1.01 24.45
C ALA A 62 -7.36 1.83 24.81
N LYS A 63 -8.33 1.89 23.89
CA LYS A 63 -9.65 2.43 24.20
C LYS A 63 -10.27 1.43 25.21
N PRO A 64 -10.78 1.87 26.37
CA PRO A 64 -11.47 0.97 27.27
C PRO A 64 -12.62 0.31 26.50
N ILE A 65 -12.72 -1.00 26.63
CA ILE A 65 -13.79 -1.79 26.03
C ILE A 65 -15.05 -1.44 26.83
N ASN A 66 -15.81 -0.46 26.35
CA ASN A 66 -17.09 -0.11 26.96
C ASN A 66 -17.99 -1.35 26.91
N ARG A 67 -18.56 -1.71 28.06
CA ARG A 67 -19.41 -2.88 28.24
C ARG A 67 -20.58 -2.85 27.25
N ALA A 68 -20.52 -3.69 26.23
CA ALA A 68 -21.58 -4.40 25.48
C ALA A 68 -23.02 -3.83 25.33
N GLY A 69 -23.29 -2.54 25.55
CA GLY A 69 -24.65 -1.99 25.53
C GLY A 69 -24.78 -0.55 25.02
N GLU A 70 -23.70 0.06 24.54
CA GLU A 70 -23.65 1.46 24.05
C GLU A 70 -22.82 1.53 22.74
N LEU A 71 -22.90 0.48 21.93
CA LEU A 71 -22.25 0.38 20.61
C LEU A 71 -23.30 0.29 19.51
N ASP A 72 -24.37 1.07 19.66
CA ASP A 72 -25.40 1.23 18.65
C ASP A 72 -25.37 2.71 18.22
N MET A 73 -25.03 2.96 16.94
CA MET A 73 -25.04 4.27 16.26
C MET A 73 -23.92 5.31 16.50
N ILE A 74 -22.71 4.92 16.91
CA ILE A 74 -21.53 5.61 16.36
C ILE A 74 -21.08 4.68 15.24
N GLY A 75 -21.47 4.99 14.01
CA GLY A 75 -21.58 4.02 12.91
C GLY A 75 -20.24 3.35 12.61
N MET A 76 -20.25 2.09 12.15
CA MET A 76 -19.03 1.43 11.67
C MET A 76 -18.33 2.27 10.58
N THR A 77 -19.11 2.99 9.79
CA THR A 77 -18.70 4.03 8.83
C THR A 77 -17.83 5.13 9.48
N ASP A 78 -18.19 5.58 10.70
CA ASP A 78 -17.43 6.58 11.45
C ASP A 78 -16.06 6.04 11.89
N PHE A 79 -15.98 4.74 12.23
CA PHE A 79 -14.71 4.10 12.60
C PHE A 79 -13.70 4.09 11.45
N HIS A 80 -14.12 3.65 10.26
CA HIS A 80 -13.22 3.56 9.09
C HIS A 80 -12.68 4.93 8.70
N LYS A 81 -13.56 5.94 8.68
CA LYS A 81 -13.20 7.32 8.39
C LYS A 81 -12.22 7.89 9.42
N GLU A 82 -12.47 7.70 10.72
CA GLU A 82 -11.56 8.14 11.78
C GLU A 82 -10.14 7.55 11.60
N LYS A 83 -10.04 6.31 11.15
CA LYS A 83 -8.74 5.67 10.85
C LYS A 83 -8.06 6.27 9.63
N ALA A 84 -8.81 6.52 8.56
CA ALA A 84 -8.29 7.17 7.36
C ALA A 84 -7.76 8.58 7.69
N ASP A 85 -8.54 9.40 8.41
CA ASP A 85 -8.17 10.76 8.79
C ASP A 85 -6.87 10.77 9.60
N ARG A 86 -6.72 9.86 10.57
CA ARG A 86 -5.52 9.77 11.40
C ARG A 86 -4.27 9.40 10.62
N VAL A 87 -4.36 8.49 9.63
CA VAL A 87 -3.17 8.14 8.83
C VAL A 87 -2.81 9.28 7.88
N ILE A 88 -3.80 9.98 7.33
CA ILE A 88 -3.61 11.17 6.49
C ILE A 88 -2.89 12.27 7.28
N GLU A 89 -3.33 12.56 8.50
CA GLU A 89 -2.66 13.55 9.37
C GLU A 89 -1.18 13.23 9.56
N ASN A 90 -0.83 11.97 9.82
CA ASN A 90 0.58 11.58 10.01
C ASN A 90 1.39 11.63 8.69
N MET A 91 0.76 11.35 7.54
CA MET A 91 1.44 11.31 6.25
C MET A 91 1.61 12.69 5.61
N ARG A 92 0.78 13.67 5.97
CA ARG A 92 0.92 15.07 5.52
C ARG A 92 2.29 15.66 5.86
N ASP A 93 2.81 15.36 7.05
CA ASP A 93 4.13 15.81 7.49
C ASP A 93 5.27 15.23 6.62
N GLY A 94 5.01 14.13 5.92
CA GLY A 94 5.92 13.48 4.98
C GLY A 94 5.88 14.02 3.54
N GLY A 95 5.01 15.00 3.25
CA GLY A 95 4.85 15.56 1.91
C GLY A 95 4.06 14.68 0.94
N ALA A 96 3.25 13.75 1.44
CA ALA A 96 2.28 13.03 0.62
C ALA A 96 1.04 13.91 0.35
N ASP A 97 0.34 13.64 -0.76
CA ASP A 97 -0.86 14.38 -1.17
C ASP A 97 -2.14 13.53 -1.14
N ALA A 98 -2.01 12.20 -1.08
CA ALA A 98 -3.12 11.27 -1.10
C ALA A 98 -2.73 9.91 -0.51
N LEU A 99 -3.75 9.16 -0.09
CA LEU A 99 -3.66 7.74 0.24
C LEU A 99 -4.31 6.92 -0.88
N LEU A 100 -3.55 6.01 -1.51
CA LEU A 100 -4.04 5.08 -2.52
C LEU A 100 -4.00 3.66 -1.96
N LEU A 101 -5.16 3.01 -1.88
CA LEU A 101 -5.33 1.69 -1.28
C LEU A 101 -5.74 0.68 -2.34
N PHE A 102 -5.03 -0.44 -2.40
CA PHE A 102 -5.32 -1.57 -3.28
C PHE A 102 -6.02 -2.72 -2.53
N PRO A 103 -6.57 -3.73 -3.24
CA PRO A 103 -7.27 -4.84 -2.61
C PRO A 103 -6.39 -5.57 -1.58
N GLY A 104 -6.94 -5.76 -0.39
CA GLY A 104 -6.21 -6.25 0.77
C GLY A 104 -6.89 -5.88 2.09
N THR A 105 -6.19 -6.04 3.21
CA THR A 105 -6.73 -5.68 4.53
C THR A 105 -6.92 -4.18 4.69
N ASP A 106 -6.07 -3.38 4.05
CA ASP A 106 -5.98 -1.95 4.33
C ASP A 106 -7.14 -1.17 3.72
N ILE A 107 -7.56 -1.51 2.48
CA ILE A 107 -8.74 -0.90 1.86
C ILE A 107 -9.98 -1.14 2.72
N GLY A 108 -10.19 -2.38 3.20
CA GLY A 108 -11.31 -2.69 4.10
C GLY A 108 -11.21 -1.97 5.44
N TYR A 109 -10.00 -1.89 6.02
CA TYR A 109 -9.79 -1.23 7.31
C TYR A 109 -10.04 0.28 7.27
N TYR A 110 -9.56 0.97 6.24
CA TYR A 110 -9.66 2.43 6.15
C TYR A 110 -10.93 2.93 5.46
N THR A 111 -11.60 2.10 4.66
CA THR A 111 -12.79 2.54 3.90
C THR A 111 -14.09 1.86 4.33
N GLY A 112 -14.00 0.66 4.91
CA GLY A 112 -15.15 -0.24 5.10
C GLY A 112 -15.49 -1.07 3.85
N PHE A 113 -14.83 -0.83 2.72
CA PHE A 113 -14.98 -1.63 1.50
C PHE A 113 -13.93 -2.74 1.44
N SER A 114 -14.37 -3.98 1.63
CA SER A 114 -13.52 -5.16 1.52
C SER A 114 -13.64 -5.79 0.13
N ILE A 115 -12.49 -5.94 -0.53
CA ILE A 115 -12.37 -6.59 -1.84
C ILE A 115 -11.10 -7.45 -1.88
N GLY A 116 -11.24 -8.65 -2.45
CA GLY A 116 -10.11 -9.56 -2.68
C GLY A 116 -9.27 -9.13 -3.89
N ILE A 117 -8.03 -9.63 -3.93
CA ILE A 117 -7.12 -9.41 -5.06
C ILE A 117 -7.69 -10.08 -6.32
N SER A 118 -7.70 -9.32 -7.43
CA SER A 118 -8.09 -9.77 -8.76
C SER A 118 -7.16 -9.15 -9.81
N GLU A 119 -7.21 -9.66 -11.03
CA GLU A 119 -6.66 -9.00 -12.23
C GLU A 119 -7.34 -7.67 -12.54
N ARG A 120 -8.59 -7.46 -12.11
CA ARG A 120 -9.34 -6.21 -12.31
C ARG A 120 -8.87 -5.16 -11.31
N LEU A 121 -8.57 -3.96 -11.79
CA LEU A 121 -8.26 -2.84 -10.93
C LEU A 121 -9.46 -2.53 -10.02
N ALA A 122 -9.19 -2.55 -8.72
CA ALA A 122 -10.02 -1.91 -7.71
C ALA A 122 -9.09 -1.12 -6.79
N ALA A 123 -9.49 0.09 -6.40
CA ALA A 123 -8.71 0.93 -5.50
C ALA A 123 -9.61 1.90 -4.73
N ALA A 124 -9.09 2.45 -3.64
CA ALA A 124 -9.65 3.66 -3.04
C ALA A 124 -8.59 4.75 -3.05
N LEU A 125 -8.95 5.91 -3.60
CA LEU A 125 -8.14 7.12 -3.60
C LEU A 125 -8.73 8.10 -2.60
N ILE A 126 -7.94 8.45 -1.59
CA ILE A 126 -8.32 9.42 -0.56
C ILE A 126 -7.34 10.58 -0.65
N PRO A 127 -7.66 11.64 -1.41
CA PRO A 127 -6.81 12.82 -1.49
C PRO A 127 -6.82 13.54 -0.13
N PHE A 128 -5.71 14.15 0.24
CA PHE A 128 -5.64 14.93 1.49
C PHE A 128 -6.43 16.23 1.39
N HIS A 129 -6.75 16.65 0.17
CA HIS A 129 -7.61 17.77 -0.16
C HIS A 129 -8.56 17.36 -1.28
N GLY A 130 -9.87 17.42 -1.03
CA GLY A 130 -10.89 17.01 -1.99
C GLY A 130 -11.70 15.82 -1.49
N GLU A 131 -12.50 15.26 -2.40
CA GLU A 131 -13.40 14.14 -2.10
C GLU A 131 -12.72 12.81 -2.41
N PRO A 132 -12.87 11.79 -1.55
CA PRO A 132 -12.38 10.44 -1.81
C PRO A 132 -13.26 9.71 -2.83
N VAL A 133 -12.66 8.75 -3.53
CA VAL A 133 -13.33 7.94 -4.55
C VAL A 133 -12.90 6.47 -4.48
N ILE A 134 -13.86 5.57 -4.67
CA ILE A 134 -13.61 4.14 -4.90
C ILE A 134 -13.62 3.89 -6.40
N ILE A 135 -12.56 3.29 -6.93
CA ILE A 135 -12.42 2.94 -8.34
C ILE A 135 -12.65 1.45 -8.47
N VAL A 136 -13.61 1.02 -9.27
CA VAL A 136 -13.94 -0.39 -9.48
C VAL A 136 -14.39 -0.67 -10.90
N ASN A 137 -14.33 -1.94 -11.31
CA ASN A 137 -14.97 -2.38 -12.55
C ASN A 137 -16.50 -2.36 -12.41
N GLU A 138 -17.23 -2.26 -13.54
CA GLU A 138 -18.70 -2.34 -13.62
C GLU A 138 -19.32 -3.46 -12.78
N LEU A 139 -18.71 -4.65 -12.75
CA LEU A 139 -19.22 -5.79 -11.99
C LEU A 139 -19.27 -5.56 -10.47
N GLU A 140 -18.52 -4.59 -9.98
CA GLU A 140 -18.41 -4.25 -8.55
C GLU A 140 -19.02 -2.88 -8.24
N ARG A 141 -19.77 -2.26 -9.17
CA ARG A 141 -20.44 -0.95 -9.01
C ARG A 141 -21.24 -0.83 -7.71
N GLU A 142 -21.95 -1.89 -7.35
CA GLU A 142 -22.80 -1.95 -6.14
C GLU A 142 -22.01 -2.33 -4.87
N LEU A 143 -20.67 -2.37 -4.95
CA LEU A 143 -19.74 -2.64 -3.85
C LEU A 143 -20.06 -3.92 -3.04
N ARG A 144 -20.73 -4.88 -3.68
CA ARG A 144 -21.25 -6.11 -3.06
C ARG A 144 -22.20 -5.86 -1.88
N GLY A 145 -22.92 -4.74 -1.90
CA GLY A 145 -23.86 -4.33 -0.85
C GLY A 145 -23.18 -3.82 0.43
N GLN A 146 -21.89 -3.48 0.37
CA GLN A 146 -21.18 -2.82 1.46
C GLN A 146 -21.45 -1.31 1.45
N GLU A 147 -21.40 -0.69 2.63
CA GLU A 147 -21.64 0.74 2.81
C GLU A 147 -20.39 1.45 3.35
N PRO A 148 -19.32 1.60 2.54
CA PRO A 148 -18.16 2.38 2.94
C PRO A 148 -18.53 3.85 3.13
N TRP A 149 -17.70 4.59 3.89
CA TRP A 149 -17.92 6.02 4.12
C TRP A 149 -17.64 6.89 2.88
N ILE A 150 -16.97 6.32 1.88
CA ILE A 150 -16.70 6.96 0.59
C ILE A 150 -17.92 6.74 -0.30
N SER A 151 -18.63 7.83 -0.63
CA SER A 151 -19.84 7.76 -1.44
C SER A 151 -19.57 7.82 -2.94
N ASP A 152 -18.44 8.38 -3.36
CA ASP A 152 -18.11 8.49 -4.78
C ASP A 152 -17.50 7.18 -5.29
N VAL A 153 -18.02 6.70 -6.41
CA VAL A 153 -17.60 5.43 -7.03
C VAL A 153 -17.36 5.69 -8.50
N ASP A 154 -16.10 5.65 -8.90
CA ASP A 154 -15.69 5.71 -10.30
C ASP A 154 -15.65 4.30 -10.89
N VAL A 155 -16.29 4.14 -12.04
CA VAL A 155 -16.57 2.82 -12.62
C VAL A 155 -16.03 2.75 -14.04
N TRP A 156 -15.13 1.79 -14.28
CA TRP A 156 -14.57 1.51 -15.59
C TRP A 156 -15.17 0.26 -16.23
N LEU A 157 -15.29 0.25 -17.56
CA LEU A 157 -15.84 -0.87 -18.34
C LEU A 157 -14.72 -1.78 -18.88
N GLU A 158 -15.00 -3.07 -19.11
CA GLU A 158 -14.01 -4.07 -19.56
C GLU A 158 -13.30 -3.76 -20.90
N HIS A 159 -13.80 -2.80 -21.68
CA HIS A 159 -13.21 -2.38 -22.96
C HIS A 159 -12.51 -1.03 -22.88
N GLU A 160 -12.44 -0.44 -21.68
CA GLU A 160 -11.77 0.81 -21.39
C GLU A 160 -10.47 0.52 -20.66
N ASP A 161 -9.51 1.45 -20.76
CA ASP A 161 -8.38 1.44 -19.84
C ASP A 161 -8.90 1.81 -18.45
N PRO A 162 -8.52 1.05 -17.39
CA PRO A 162 -8.83 1.47 -16.04
C PRO A 162 -8.14 2.82 -15.79
N VAL A 163 -8.91 3.77 -15.26
CA VAL A 163 -8.55 5.19 -15.01
C VAL A 163 -7.09 5.42 -14.62
#